data_AF-A0A7C9RCL5-F1
#
_entry.id   AF-A0A7C9RCL5-F1
#
_cell.length_a   1.000
_cell.length_b   1.000
_cell.length_c   1.000
_cell.angle_alpha   90.00
_cell.angle_beta   90.00
_cell.angle_gamma   90.00
#
_symmetry.space_group_name_H-M   'P 1'
#
loop_
_entity.id
_entity.type
_entity.pdbx_description
1 polymer ?
#
loop_
_entity_poly.entity_id
_entity_poly.type
_entity_poly.pdbx_seq_one_letter_code
_entity_poly.pdbx_strand_id
1 'polypeptide(L)'
;LVLLEALASGVPVAALPVSGPLDVIGDAPVGVLNNDLQAACLAALNIPRDICREFAASRSWGACAQAFIDNVTRERPPQVKRRWRRRLARRLRLTSESVPTA
;
A
#
# COMPACT_ATOMS: atom_id res chain seq x y z
N LEU A 1 2.82 16.02 0.42
CA LEU A 1 3.98 15.64 -0.41
C LEU A 1 3.89 16.45 -1.69
N VAL A 2 4.92 17.23 -2.01
CA VAL A 2 4.84 18.35 -2.97
C VAL A 2 4.44 17.92 -4.40
N LEU A 3 4.92 16.78 -4.89
CA LEU A 3 4.56 16.29 -6.23
C LEU A 3 3.06 16.00 -6.34
N LEU A 4 2.46 15.33 -5.35
CA LEU A 4 1.03 15.05 -5.37
C LEU A 4 0.17 16.30 -5.16
N GLU A 5 0.66 17.29 -4.42
CA GLU A 5 -0.01 18.59 -4.26
C GLU A 5 -0.04 19.38 -5.59
N ALA A 6 1.06 19.36 -6.34
CA ALA A 6 1.12 19.92 -7.68
C ALA A 6 0.11 19.24 -8.62
N LEU A 7 0.13 17.90 -8.66
CA LEU A 7 -0.78 17.11 -9.51
C LEU A 7 -2.25 17.30 -9.13
N ALA A 8 -2.57 17.33 -7.83
CA ALA A 8 -3.92 17.63 -7.34
C ALA A 8 -4.37 19.05 -7.72
N SER A 9 -3.44 20.00 -7.81
CA SER A 9 -3.70 21.35 -8.32
C SER A 9 -3.86 21.40 -9.85
N GLY A 10 -3.61 20.28 -10.55
CA GLY A 10 -3.60 20.18 -12.00
C GLY A 10 -2.34 20.78 -12.63
N VAL A 11 -1.22 20.74 -11.90
CA VAL A 11 0.09 21.21 -12.36
C VAL A 11 0.97 20.00 -12.65
N PRO A 12 1.39 19.80 -13.90
CA PRO A 12 2.27 18.68 -14.26
C PRO A 12 3.65 18.84 -13.64
N VAL A 13 4.33 17.73 -13.39
CA VAL A 13 5.65 17.70 -12.75
C VAL A 13 6.77 17.60 -13.79
N ALA A 14 7.83 18.38 -13.62
CA ALA A 14 9.09 18.18 -14.32
C ALA A 14 10.20 17.93 -13.27
N ALA A 15 10.95 16.84 -13.41
CA ALA A 15 11.96 16.46 -12.41
C ALA A 15 13.09 15.60 -13.00
N LEU A 16 14.17 15.43 -12.23
CA LEU A 16 15.22 14.47 -12.54
C LEU A 16 14.73 13.03 -12.33
N PRO A 17 15.26 12.03 -13.08
CA PRO A 17 14.89 10.63 -12.96
C PRO A 17 15.62 9.97 -11.77
N VAL A 18 15.31 10.43 -10.56
CA VAL A 18 15.85 9.89 -9.29
C VAL A 18 14.74 9.27 -8.47
N SER A 19 15.09 8.54 -7.40
CA SER A 19 14.15 7.69 -6.64
C SER A 19 12.87 8.42 -6.22
N GLY A 20 12.97 9.65 -5.71
CA GLY A 20 11.79 10.41 -5.24
C GLY A 20 10.71 10.60 -6.32
N PRO A 21 10.99 11.29 -7.43
CA PRO A 21 10.03 11.43 -8.53
C PRO A 21 9.63 10.10 -9.19
N LEU A 22 10.58 9.17 -9.35
CA LEU A 22 10.31 7.84 -9.92
C LEU A 22 9.27 7.07 -9.09
N ASP A 23 9.41 7.06 -7.77
CA ASP A 23 8.51 6.34 -6.87
C ASP A 23 7.10 6.94 -6.84
N VAL A 24 6.95 8.23 -7.16
CA VAL A 24 5.66 8.93 -7.15
C VAL A 24 4.94 8.83 -8.49
N ILE A 25 5.62 9.22 -9.58
CA ILE A 25 5.00 9.32 -10.92
C ILE A 25 5.43 8.23 -11.89
N GLY A 26 6.61 7.61 -11.71
CA GLY A 26 7.11 6.57 -12.63
C GLY A 26 6.97 6.97 -14.09
N ASP A 27 6.32 6.11 -14.88
CA ASP A 27 6.01 6.34 -16.31
C ASP A 27 4.62 6.97 -16.54
N ALA A 28 3.94 7.42 -15.49
CA ALA A 28 2.61 8.01 -15.64
C ALA A 28 2.69 9.33 -16.42
N PRO A 29 1.72 9.61 -17.31
CA PRO A 29 1.77 10.75 -18.22
C PRO A 29 1.41 12.08 -17.55
N VAL A 30 1.77 12.26 -16.27
CA VAL A 30 1.45 13.43 -15.44
C VAL A 30 2.67 14.30 -15.12
N GLY A 31 3.83 13.87 -15.62
CA GLY A 31 5.06 14.62 -15.55
C GLY A 31 6.10 14.08 -16.51
N VAL A 32 7.25 14.74 -16.56
CA VAL A 32 8.39 14.35 -17.39
C VAL A 32 9.61 14.22 -16.49
N LEU A 33 10.23 13.04 -16.53
CA LEU A 33 11.49 12.75 -15.87
C LEU A 33 12.62 12.78 -16.90
N ASN A 34 13.56 13.71 -16.77
CA ASN A 34 14.68 13.85 -17.70
C ASN A 34 15.92 14.37 -16.97
N ASN A 35 17.11 13.94 -17.40
CA ASN A 35 18.38 14.45 -16.89
C ASN A 35 18.62 15.92 -17.30
N ASP A 36 18.00 16.36 -18.38
CA ASP A 36 17.86 17.77 -18.76
C ASP A 36 16.54 18.34 -18.20
N LEU A 37 16.65 19.13 -17.13
CA LEU A 37 15.49 19.76 -16.49
C LEU A 37 14.79 20.78 -17.39
N GLN A 38 15.53 21.47 -18.27
CA GLN A 38 14.91 22.42 -19.20
C GLN A 38 14.01 21.66 -20.17
N ALA A 39 14.51 20.56 -20.74
CA ALA A 39 13.74 19.69 -21.61
C ALA A 39 12.49 19.12 -20.90
N ALA A 40 12.63 18.67 -19.64
CA ALA A 40 11.51 18.20 -18.85
C ALA A 40 10.43 19.28 -18.64
N CYS A 41 10.85 20.50 -18.27
CA CYS A 41 9.93 21.61 -18.06
C CYS A 41 9.16 21.97 -19.34
N LEU A 42 9.85 22.08 -20.48
CA LEU A 42 9.20 22.39 -21.76
C LEU A 42 8.25 21.30 -22.21
N ALA A 43 8.62 20.03 -22.04
CA ALA A 43 7.76 18.90 -22.38
C ALA A 43 6.52 18.85 -21.47
N ALA A 44 6.66 19.11 -20.17
CA ALA A 44 5.58 19.10 -19.20
C ALA A 44 4.47 20.14 -19.49
N LEU A 45 4.78 21.24 -20.19
CA LEU A 45 3.78 22.25 -20.59
C LEU A 45 2.68 21.68 -21.49
N ASN A 46 2.94 20.57 -22.18
CA ASN A 46 1.98 19.92 -23.07
C ASN A 46 1.10 18.90 -22.36
N ILE A 47 1.29 18.67 -21.06
CA ILE A 47 0.54 17.69 -20.28
C ILE A 47 -0.82 18.28 -19.86
N PRO A 48 -1.94 17.62 -20.18
CA PRO A 48 -3.26 18.06 -19.76
C PRO A 48 -3.42 18.12 -18.23
N ARG A 49 -4.16 19.13 -17.75
CA ARG A 49 -4.32 19.38 -16.31
C ARG A 49 -5.26 18.38 -15.63
N ASP A 50 -6.25 17.90 -16.37
CA ASP A 50 -7.24 16.90 -15.96
C ASP A 50 -6.57 15.58 -15.60
N ILE A 51 -5.68 15.06 -16.45
CA ILE A 51 -4.99 13.79 -16.17
C ILE A 51 -4.11 13.87 -14.91
N CYS A 52 -3.53 15.03 -14.61
CA CYS A 52 -2.80 15.26 -13.35
C CYS A 52 -3.71 15.11 -12.13
N ARG A 53 -4.92 15.68 -12.20
CA ARG A 53 -5.90 15.62 -11.11
C ARG A 53 -6.47 14.22 -10.93
N GLU A 54 -6.77 13.53 -12.02
CA GLU A 54 -7.24 12.14 -12.00
C GLU A 54 -6.22 11.21 -11.34
N PHE A 55 -4.95 11.35 -11.72
CA PHE A 55 -3.85 10.61 -11.11
C PHE A 55 -3.68 10.88 -9.61
N ALA A 56 -3.83 12.15 -9.19
CA ALA A 56 -3.75 12.51 -7.78
C ALA A 56 -4.96 11.97 -6.99
N ALA A 57 -6.17 11.99 -7.57
CA ALA A 57 -7.39 11.50 -6.95
C ALA A 57 -7.33 10.00 -6.59
N SER A 58 -6.61 9.20 -7.40
CA SER A 58 -6.41 7.77 -7.11
C SER A 58 -5.44 7.50 -5.95
N ARG A 59 -4.75 8.52 -5.43
CA ARG A 59 -3.77 8.45 -4.32
C ARG A 59 -4.29 9.18 -3.08
N SER A 60 -5.60 9.12 -2.88
CA SER A 60 -6.25 9.72 -1.71
C SER A 60 -5.81 9.08 -0.40
N TRP A 61 -6.04 9.77 0.71
CA TRP A 61 -5.83 9.22 2.05
C TRP A 61 -6.57 7.90 2.28
N GLY A 62 -7.79 7.76 1.73
CA GLY A 62 -8.55 6.52 1.80
C GLY A 62 -7.86 5.36 1.07
N ALA A 63 -7.35 5.60 -0.14
CA ALA A 63 -6.59 4.62 -0.89
C ALA A 63 -5.30 4.21 -0.17
N CYS A 64 -4.56 5.17 0.39
CA CYS A 64 -3.36 4.90 1.19
C CYS A 64 -3.66 4.06 2.44
N ALA A 65 -4.74 4.38 3.17
CA ALA A 65 -5.15 3.62 4.34
C ALA A 65 -5.54 2.18 3.98
N GLN A 66 -6.26 1.99 2.87
CA GLN A 66 -6.63 0.66 2.39
C GLN A 66 -5.40 -0.17 2.00
N ALA A 67 -4.47 0.41 1.22
CA ALA A 67 -3.22 -0.27 0.84
C ALA A 67 -2.38 -0.68 2.06
N PHE A 68 -2.36 0.15 3.11
CA PHE A 68 -1.70 -0.19 4.36
C PHE A 68 -2.37 -1.39 5.06
N ILE A 69 -3.69 -1.39 5.19
CA ILE A 69 -4.45 -2.51 5.79
C ILE A 69 -4.21 -3.80 5.02
N ASP A 70 -4.27 -3.74 3.69
CA ASP A 70 -4.07 -4.91 2.82
C ASP A 70 -2.68 -5.52 3.03
N ASN A 71 -1.64 -4.68 3.09
CA ASN A 71 -0.27 -5.12 3.33
C ASN A 71 -0.08 -5.74 4.72
N VAL A 72 -0.64 -5.13 5.77
CA VAL A 72 -0.50 -5.64 7.15
C VAL A 72 -1.30 -6.93 7.38
N THR A 73 -2.46 -7.07 6.74
CA THR A 73 -3.29 -8.27 6.89
C THR A 73 -2.76 -9.47 6.10
N ARG A 74 -2.11 -9.23 4.95
CA ARG A 74 -1.44 -10.26 4.13
C ARG A 74 -0.37 -11.02 4.91
N GLU A 75 0.41 -10.32 5.72
CA GLU A 75 1.52 -10.89 6.50
C GLU A 75 1.07 -11.48 7.84
N ARG A 76 -0.23 -11.52 8.14
CA ARG A 76 -0.73 -12.14 9.37
C ARG A 76 -0.89 -13.65 9.13
N PRO A 77 0.01 -14.53 9.63
CA PRO A 77 -0.21 -15.97 9.53
C PRO A 77 -1.55 -16.33 10.19
N PRO A 78 -2.29 -17.32 9.66
CA PRO A 78 -3.58 -17.71 10.23
C PRO A 78 -3.39 -17.99 11.72
N GLN A 79 -4.13 -17.25 12.55
CA GLN A 79 -4.05 -17.34 14.00
C GLN A 79 -4.36 -18.78 14.41
N VAL A 80 -3.31 -19.56 14.66
CA VAL A 80 -3.49 -20.95 15.04
C VAL A 80 -4.12 -20.97 16.42
N LYS A 81 -5.43 -21.26 16.49
CA LYS A 81 -6.18 -21.59 17.72
C LYS A 81 -5.63 -22.89 18.34
N ARG A 82 -4.36 -22.92 18.76
CA ARG A 82 -3.62 -24.10 19.26
C ARG A 82 -3.55 -24.22 20.77
N ARG A 83 -4.38 -23.45 21.49
CA ARG A 83 -4.44 -23.47 22.97
C ARG A 83 -5.59 -24.33 23.52
N TRP A 84 -6.74 -24.34 22.86
CA TRP A 84 -7.94 -25.04 23.36
C TRP A 84 -7.93 -26.54 23.07
N ARG A 85 -7.43 -26.96 21.89
CA ARG A 85 -7.34 -28.39 21.52
C ARG A 85 -6.41 -29.21 22.41
N ARG A 86 -5.32 -28.62 22.93
CA ARG A 86 -4.36 -29.32 23.82
C ARG A 86 -4.84 -29.42 25.27
N ARG A 87 -5.67 -28.47 25.73
CA ARG A 87 -6.25 -28.52 27.08
C ARG A 87 -7.43 -29.49 27.16
N LEU A 88 -8.28 -29.54 26.13
CA LEU A 88 -9.39 -30.49 26.09
C LEU A 88 -8.89 -31.94 26.02
N ALA A 89 -7.86 -32.21 25.22
CA ALA A 89 -7.28 -33.55 25.09
C ALA A 89 -6.61 -34.06 26.37
N ARG A 90 -6.06 -33.17 27.22
CA ARG A 90 -5.54 -33.55 28.55
C ARG A 90 -6.66 -33.77 29.57
N ARG A 91 -7.74 -33.01 29.49
CA ARG A 91 -8.88 -33.13 30.43
C ARG A 91 -9.71 -34.39 30.18
N LEU A 92 -9.85 -34.81 28.92
CA LEU A 92 -10.55 -36.05 28.55
C LEU A 92 -9.77 -37.34 28.90
N ARG A 93 -8.45 -37.26 29.06
CA ARG A 93 -7.62 -38.40 29.50
C ARG A 93 -7.67 -38.64 31.01
N LEU A 94 -7.99 -37.62 31.80
CA LEU A 94 -8.04 -37.72 33.26
C LEU A 94 -9.40 -38.21 33.79
N THR A 95 -10.43 -38.24 32.94
CA THR A 95 -11.78 -38.69 33.33
C THR A 95 -12.06 -40.16 32.98
N SER A 96 -11.15 -40.85 32.29
CA SER A 96 -11.28 -42.28 31.95
C SER A 96 -10.62 -43.23 32.95
N GLU A 97 -9.97 -42.71 34.00
CA GLU A 97 -9.16 -43.51 34.94
C GLU A 97 -9.84 -43.76 36.30
N SER A 98 -11.11 -43.37 36.48
CA SER A 98 -11.86 -43.63 37.70
C SER A 98 -13.16 -44.38 37.41
N VAL A 99 -13.05 -45.66 37.07
CA VAL A 99 -14.14 -46.63 37.26
C VAL A 99 -13.62 -47.66 38.26
N PRO A 100 -14.11 -47.68 39.51
CA PRO A 100 -13.79 -48.75 40.45
C PRO A 100 -14.57 -50.00 40.05
N THR A 101 -13.85 -51.09 39.76
CA THR A 101 -14.44 -52.43 39.65
C THR A 101 -14.76 -52.92 41.07
N ALA A 102 -15.99 -53.42 41.23
CA ALA A 102 -16.56 -53.96 42.48
C ALA A 102 -15.71 -55.08 43.11
#